data_AF-A0A1E4I9P4-F1
#
_entry.id   AF-A0A1E4I9P4-F1
#
_cell.length_a   1.000
_cell.length_b   1.000
_cell.length_c   1.000
_cell.angle_alpha   90.00
_cell.angle_beta   90.00
_cell.angle_gamma   90.00
#
_symmetry.space_group_name_H-M   'P 1'
#
loop_
_entity.id
_entity.type
_entity.pdbx_description
1 polymer ?
#
loop_
_entity_poly.entity_id
_entity_poly.type
_entity_poly.pdbx_seq_one_letter_code
_entity_poly.pdbx_strand_id
1 'polypeptide(L)'
;MSGWPAIRAQLAEFLGFGLPMRAEARHVFVAGDIAEIVLDWRLHKTDEPDSEAFLSGSSTDIVHRGEDRRWRFVIDNPFGTKVRTDAPRNAR
;
A
#
# COMPACT_ATOMS: atom_id res chain seq x y z
N MET A 1 0.77 -7.86 -15.53
CA MET A 1 -0.58 -8.21 -15.04
C MET A 1 -1.23 -6.97 -14.44
N SER A 2 -2.55 -6.85 -14.45
CA SER A 2 -3.31 -5.74 -13.84
C SER A 2 -4.42 -6.27 -12.92
N GLY A 3 -5.07 -5.38 -12.17
CA GLY A 3 -6.17 -5.72 -11.27
C GLY A 3 -5.73 -6.56 -10.06
N TRP A 4 -6.66 -7.35 -9.51
CA TRP A 4 -6.47 -8.04 -8.22
C TRP A 4 -5.27 -8.98 -8.20
N PRO A 5 -4.94 -9.74 -9.27
CA PRO A 5 -3.74 -10.57 -9.29
C PRO A 5 -2.44 -9.75 -9.17
N ALA A 6 -2.38 -8.57 -9.80
CA ALA A 6 -1.21 -7.71 -9.73
C ALA A 6 -1.04 -7.08 -8.34
N ILE A 7 -2.14 -6.59 -7.75
CA ILE A 7 -2.15 -6.06 -6.38
C ILE A 7 -1.71 -7.15 -5.40
N ARG A 8 -2.23 -8.38 -5.53
CA ARG A 8 -1.85 -9.51 -4.68
C ARG A 8 -0.35 -9.82 -4.79
N ALA A 9 0.18 -9.87 -6.01
CA ALA A 9 1.59 -10.17 -6.22
C ALA A 9 2.49 -9.11 -5.57
N GLN A 10 2.17 -7.83 -5.77
CA GLN A 10 2.95 -6.74 -5.21
C GLN A 10 2.85 -6.69 -3.67
N LEU A 11 1.66 -6.81 -3.09
CA LEU A 11 1.49 -6.89 -1.63
C LEU A 11 2.21 -8.11 -1.04
N ALA A 12 2.25 -9.25 -1.75
CA ALA A 12 2.96 -10.44 -1.28
C ALA A 12 4.47 -10.21 -1.15
N GLU A 13 5.09 -9.37 -1.99
CA GLU A 13 6.50 -8.99 -1.85
C GLU A 13 6.75 -8.21 -0.55
N PHE A 14 5.90 -7.21 -0.24
CA PHE A 14 6.02 -6.43 0.99
C PHE A 14 5.69 -7.24 2.25
N LEU A 15 4.64 -8.06 2.21
CA LEU A 15 4.26 -8.92 3.32
C LEU A 15 5.27 -10.06 3.53
N GLY A 16 5.94 -10.49 2.46
CA GLY A 16 6.97 -11.52 2.48
C GLY A 16 8.19 -11.16 3.32
N PHE A 17 8.42 -9.87 3.60
CA PHE A 17 9.46 -9.46 4.55
C PHE A 17 9.16 -9.90 5.99
N GLY A 18 7.90 -10.17 6.34
CA GLY A 18 7.50 -10.56 7.70
C GLY A 18 7.76 -9.48 8.76
N LEU A 19 7.91 -8.22 8.32
CA LEU A 19 8.26 -7.09 9.17
C LEU A 19 7.02 -6.39 9.73
N PRO A 20 7.08 -5.81 10.94
CA PRO A 20 6.02 -4.98 11.49
C PRO A 20 5.66 -3.82 10.55
N MET A 21 4.39 -3.75 10.16
CA MET A 21 3.84 -2.66 9.34
C MET A 21 2.89 -1.79 10.18
N ARG A 22 3.04 -0.48 10.07
CA ARG A 22 2.11 0.51 10.62
C ARG A 22 1.55 1.35 9.48
N ALA A 23 0.24 1.54 9.46
CA ALA A 23 -0.47 2.37 8.49
C ALA A 23 -1.40 3.33 9.24
N GLU A 24 -1.36 4.60 8.87
CA GLU A 24 -2.13 5.67 9.48
C GLU A 24 -2.92 6.41 8.40
N ALA A 25 -4.24 6.25 8.41
CA ALA A 25 -5.11 6.94 7.48
C ALA A 25 -5.15 8.44 7.80
N ARG A 26 -4.82 9.26 6.81
CA ARG A 26 -4.96 10.73 6.86
C ARG A 26 -6.36 11.16 6.44
N HIS A 27 -6.87 10.55 5.37
CA HIS A 27 -8.21 10.80 4.87
C HIS A 27 -8.88 9.52 4.41
N VAL A 28 -10.19 9.43 4.64
CA VAL A 28 -11.05 8.38 4.12
C VAL A 28 -12.30 9.03 3.54
N PHE A 29 -12.50 8.90 2.24
CA PHE A 29 -13.66 9.42 1.54
C PHE A 29 -14.54 8.24 1.10
N VAL A 30 -15.76 8.14 1.61
CA VAL A 30 -16.66 7.01 1.32
C VAL A 30 -17.79 7.46 0.41
N ALA A 31 -18.02 6.71 -0.67
CA ALA A 31 -19.15 6.89 -1.57
C ALA A 31 -19.86 5.54 -1.77
N GLY A 32 -20.90 5.27 -0.98
CA GLY A 32 -21.63 4.01 -1.06
C GLY A 32 -20.77 2.80 -0.67
N ASP A 33 -20.47 1.94 -1.65
CA ASP A 33 -19.65 0.74 -1.52
C ASP A 33 -18.22 0.93 -2.05
N ILE A 34 -17.83 2.13 -2.49
CA ILE A 34 -16.45 2.48 -2.81
C ILE A 34 -15.89 3.48 -1.79
N ALA A 35 -14.59 3.44 -1.55
CA ALA A 35 -13.90 4.45 -0.75
C ALA A 35 -12.50 4.73 -1.30
N GLU A 36 -12.08 5.98 -1.18
CA GLU A 36 -10.70 6.42 -1.35
C GLU A 36 -10.05 6.57 0.04
N ILE A 37 -8.81 6.09 0.17
CA ILE A 37 -8.02 6.18 1.38
C ILE A 37 -6.70 6.84 1.04
N VAL A 38 -6.34 7.90 1.76
CA VAL A 38 -5.00 8.48 1.74
C VAL A 38 -4.36 8.17 3.09
N LEU A 39 -3.23 7.46 3.08
CA LEU A 39 -2.56 7.03 4.31
C LEU A 39 -1.05 7.18 4.22
N ASP A 40 -0.39 7.20 5.38
CA ASP A 40 1.04 6.99 5.51
C ASP A 40 1.31 5.58 6.03
N TRP A 41 2.30 4.90 5.47
CA TRP A 41 2.70 3.56 5.90
C TRP A 41 4.20 3.48 6.16
N ARG A 42 4.56 2.60 7.11
CA ARG A 42 5.93 2.35 7.54
C ARG A 42 6.13 0.86 7.81
N LEU A 43 7.25 0.33 7.34
CA LEU A 43 7.78 -1.00 7.67
C LEU A 43 8.99 -0.81 8.58
N HIS A 44 9.02 -1.49 9.71
CA HIS A 44 10.11 -1.40 10.68
C HIS A 44 10.90 -2.72 10.72
N LYS A 45 12.21 -2.67 10.97
CA LYS A 45 13.01 -3.91 11.12
C LYS A 45 12.69 -4.64 12.43
N THR A 46 12.23 -3.90 13.43
CA THR A 46 11.86 -4.38 14.77
C THR A 46 10.48 -3.80 15.14
N ASP A 47 9.85 -4.34 16.18
CA ASP A 47 8.57 -3.85 16.70
C ASP A 47 8.73 -2.70 17.72
N GLU A 48 9.98 -2.36 18.06
CA GLU A 48 10.33 -1.30 19.00
C GLU A 48 9.67 0.04 18.62
N PRO A 49 9.10 0.78 19.60
CA PRO A 49 8.32 1.99 19.35
C PRO A 49 9.06 3.08 18.56
N ASP A 50 10.35 3.27 18.85
CA ASP A 50 11.18 4.34 18.28
C ASP A 50 12.07 3.85 17.12
N SER A 51 11.83 2.63 16.62
CA SER A 51 12.64 2.09 15.52
C SER A 51 12.46 2.89 14.24
N GLU A 52 13.58 3.21 13.57
CA GLU A 52 13.55 3.84 12.26
C GLU A 52 12.88 2.92 11.22
N ALA A 53 12.07 3.52 10.34
CA ALA A 53 11.40 2.78 9.28
C ALA A 53 12.42 2.30 8.25
N PHE A 54 12.43 0.99 7.99
CA PHE A 54 13.18 0.39 6.89
C PHE A 54 12.67 0.85 5.53
N LEU A 55 11.34 0.92 5.38
CA LEU A 55 10.66 1.44 4.20
C LEU A 55 9.46 2.26 4.67
N SER A 56 9.17 3.33 3.93
CA SER A 56 7.99 4.14 4.20
C SER A 56 7.47 4.80 2.93
N GLY A 57 6.20 5.19 2.97
CA GLY A 57 5.55 5.88 1.87
C GLY A 57 4.22 6.49 2.29
N SER A 58 3.65 7.22 1.35
CA SER A 58 2.27 7.69 1.39
C SER A 58 1.53 7.02 0.25
N SER A 59 0.39 6.40 0.53
CA SER A 59 -0.44 5.77 -0.50
C SER A 59 -1.72 6.55 -0.76
N THR A 60 -2.31 6.26 -1.92
CA THR A 60 -3.70 6.56 -2.22
C THR A 60 -4.35 5.31 -2.77
N ASP A 61 -5.35 4.79 -2.09
CA ASP A 61 -5.93 3.48 -2.41
C ASP A 61 -7.42 3.62 -2.64
N ILE A 62 -7.93 2.89 -3.64
CA ILE A 62 -9.36 2.78 -3.88
C ILE A 62 -9.79 1.39 -3.48
N VAL A 63 -10.77 1.30 -2.59
CA VAL A 63 -11.32 0.04 -2.08
C VAL A 63 -12.80 -0.08 -2.39
N HIS A 64 -13.26 -1.31 -2.61
CA HIS A 64 -14.67 -1.64 -2.80
C HIS A 64 -15.13 -2.61 -1.69
N ARG A 65 -16.34 -2.37 -1.15
CA ARG A 65 -16.97 -3.20 -0.14
C ARG A 65 -17.92 -4.18 -0.82
N GLY A 66 -17.54 -5.45 -0.82
CA GLY A 66 -18.38 -6.51 -1.36
C GLY A 66 -19.67 -6.71 -0.56
N GLU A 67 -20.56 -7.57 -1.08
CA GLU A 67 -21.79 -7.99 -0.39
C GLU A 67 -21.51 -8.62 0.98
N ASP A 68 -20.34 -9.25 1.12
CA ASP A 68 -19.82 -9.82 2.36
C ASP A 68 -19.34 -8.78 3.38
N ARG A 69 -19.57 -7.49 3.09
CA ARG A 69 -19.25 -6.33 3.93
C ARG A 69 -17.75 -6.11 4.15
N ARG A 70 -16.88 -6.78 3.37
CA ARG A 70 -15.42 -6.61 3.45
C ARG A 70 -14.91 -5.68 2.36
N TRP A 71 -14.03 -4.76 2.76
CA TRP A 71 -13.30 -3.88 1.85
C TRP A 71 -12.13 -4.60 1.20
N ARG A 72 -11.94 -4.38 -0.10
CA ARG A 72 -10.85 -4.95 -0.90
C ARG A 72 -10.30 -3.90 -1.85
N PHE A 73 -8.99 -3.92 -2.06
CA PHE A 73 -8.33 -3.03 -3.02
C PHE A 73 -8.84 -3.24 -4.45
N VAL A 74 -9.23 -2.14 -5.08
CA VAL A 74 -9.52 -2.01 -6.51
C VAL A 74 -8.33 -1.36 -7.22
N ILE A 75 -7.76 -0.32 -6.59
CA ILE A 75 -6.52 0.35 -7.00
C ILE A 75 -5.64 0.46 -5.75
N ASP A 76 -4.38 0.09 -5.90
CA ASP A 76 -3.33 0.24 -4.89
C ASP A 76 -2.24 1.14 -5.48
N ASN A 77 -2.02 2.30 -4.87
CA ASN A 77 -0.95 3.22 -5.26
C ASN A 77 -0.09 3.53 -4.03
N PRO A 78 0.83 2.60 -3.67
CA PRO A 78 1.54 2.64 -2.40
C PRO A 78 2.50 3.83 -2.27
N PHE A 79 2.78 4.55 -3.36
CA PHE A 79 3.68 5.70 -3.35
C PHE A 79 2.99 7.02 -3.74
N GLY A 80 1.66 7.01 -3.87
CA GLY A 80 0.86 8.21 -4.07
C GLY A 80 1.30 8.99 -5.31
N THR A 81 1.97 10.12 -5.10
CA THR A 81 2.46 11.00 -6.17
C THR A 81 3.95 10.87 -6.45
N LYS A 82 4.70 10.01 -5.74
CA LYS A 82 6.12 9.82 -6.04
C LYS A 82 6.26 9.31 -7.47
N VAL A 83 7.08 9.99 -8.26
CA VAL A 83 7.44 9.55 -9.61
C VAL A 83 8.05 8.16 -9.49
N ARG A 84 7.43 7.17 -10.14
CA ARG A 84 8.05 5.86 -10.34
C ARG A 84 9.23 6.07 -11.28
N THR A 85 10.43 6.21 -10.73
CA THR A 85 11.64 6.11 -11.54
C THR A 85 11.75 4.66 -11.99
N ASP A 86 11.65 4.42 -13.30
CA ASP A 86 12.09 3.16 -13.89
C ASP A 86 13.49 2.84 -13.32
N ALA A 87 13.71 1.60 -12.88
CA ALA A 87 15.07 1.13 -12.58
C ALA A 87 15.97 1.41 -13.80
N PRO A 88 17.25 1.80 -13.61
CA PRO A 88 18.11 2.16 -14.74
C PRO A 88 18.18 1.02 -15.76
N ARG A 89 17.75 1.31 -17.00
CA ARG A 89 17.89 0.42 -18.18
C ARG A 89 19.35 0.41 -18.66
N ASN A 90 20.29 0.01 -17.81
CA ASN A 90 21.70 -0.04 -18.18
C ASN A 90 22.56 -0.74 -17.13
N ALA A 91 22.55 -2.07 -17.17
CA ALA A 91 23.76 -2.86 -16.97
C ALA A 91 24.27 -3.26 -18.37
N ARG A 92 25.31 -2.57 -18.83
CA ARG A 92 26.22 -3.09 -19.86
C ARG A 92 27.35 -3.82 -19.14
#